data_AF-A0A2V7GHN6-F1
#
_entry.id   AF-A0A2V7GHN6-F1
#
_cell.length_a   1.000
_cell.length_b   1.000
_cell.length_c   1.000
_cell.angle_alpha   90.00
_cell.angle_beta   90.00
_cell.angle_gamma   90.00
#
_symmetry.space_group_name_H-M   'P 1'
#
loop_
_entity.id
_entity.type
_entity.pdbx_description
1 polymer ?
#
loop_
_entity_poly.entity_id
_entity_poly.type
_entity_poly.pdbx_seq_one_letter_code
_entity_poly.pdbx_strand_id
1 'polypeptide(L)'
;MRSRALGYSALFFLSGATGLVYELLWVRLLYQSFGSTIQSVTTVVAAYMGGLGLGAWLLGRRADRHPRPAALYGRLEIAIGVFGIVSPAVLGLARHAYVGAAAALGAGSLGSLALRFGLAALVLLVPTTLMGGTLPVLTRALTGTDRAALKRWLGRLYALNTLGAVVGAALAGFVLIEHVGIRAPPCSTRSPGPACW
;
A
#
# COMPACT_ATOMS: atom_id res chain seq x y z
N MET A 1 -2.55 -13.61 -28.05
CA MET A 1 -2.11 -13.93 -26.66
C MET A 1 -0.93 -13.07 -26.20
N ARG A 2 0.11 -12.86 -27.03
CA ARG A 2 1.34 -12.11 -26.70
C ARG A 2 1.08 -10.65 -26.25
N SER A 3 0.20 -9.92 -26.91
CA SER A 3 -0.13 -8.51 -26.56
C SER A 3 -0.88 -8.38 -25.23
N ARG A 4 -1.75 -9.34 -24.89
CA ARG A 4 -2.46 -9.36 -23.59
C ARG A 4 -1.49 -9.63 -22.44
N ALA A 5 -0.56 -10.57 -22.62
CA ALA A 5 0.45 -10.88 -21.61
C ALA A 5 1.38 -9.69 -21.34
N LEU A 6 1.77 -8.92 -22.36
CA LEU A 6 2.55 -7.69 -22.19
C LEU A 6 1.79 -6.64 -21.38
N GLY A 7 0.49 -6.45 -21.65
CA GLY A 7 -0.35 -5.53 -20.87
C GLY A 7 -0.43 -5.90 -19.39
N TYR A 8 -0.67 -7.18 -19.09
CA TYR A 8 -0.69 -7.66 -17.70
C TYR A 8 0.67 -7.53 -17.00
N SER A 9 1.77 -7.82 -17.69
CA SER A 9 3.12 -7.63 -17.14
C SER A 9 3.41 -6.16 -16.81
N ALA A 10 3.00 -5.23 -17.67
CA ALA A 10 3.16 -3.80 -17.43
C ALA A 10 2.32 -3.33 -16.24
N LEU A 11 1.04 -3.72 -16.18
CA LEU A 11 0.17 -3.41 -15.03
C LEU A 11 0.76 -3.93 -13.72
N PHE A 12 1.32 -5.15 -13.73
CA PHE A 12 1.89 -5.75 -12.54
C PHE A 12 3.20 -5.11 -12.09
N PHE A 13 4.01 -4.62 -13.03
CA PHE A 13 5.16 -3.77 -12.76
C PHE A 13 4.74 -2.43 -12.15
N LEU A 14 3.76 -1.74 -12.75
CA LEU A 14 3.24 -0.48 -12.22
C LEU A 14 2.63 -0.67 -10.83
N SER A 15 1.89 -1.76 -10.58
CA SER A 15 1.34 -2.11 -9.27
C SER A 15 2.43 -2.30 -8.21
N GLY A 16 3.56 -2.91 -8.56
CA GLY A 16 4.72 -3.02 -7.67
C GLY A 16 5.32 -1.66 -7.34
N ALA A 17 5.49 -0.82 -8.36
CA ALA A 17 6.02 0.54 -8.18
C ALA A 17 5.10 1.41 -7.30
N THR A 18 3.80 1.41 -7.57
CA THR A 18 2.83 2.19 -6.80
C THR A 18 2.67 1.65 -5.37
N GLY A 19 2.76 0.33 -5.17
CA GLY A 19 2.74 -0.28 -3.84
C GLY A 19 3.83 0.25 -2.90
N LEU A 20 5.08 0.28 -3.38
CA LEU A 20 6.20 0.79 -2.57
C LEU A 20 6.16 2.31 -2.40
N VAL A 21 5.66 3.05 -3.41
CA VAL A 21 5.38 4.48 -3.25
C VAL A 21 4.34 4.70 -2.13
N TYR A 22 3.24 3.95 -2.12
CA TYR A 22 2.23 4.05 -1.07
C TYR A 22 2.76 3.65 0.31
N GLU A 23 3.54 2.58 0.40
CA GLU A 23 4.15 2.16 1.65
C GLU A 23 5.02 3.28 2.25
N LEU A 24 5.87 3.91 1.44
CA LEU A 24 6.72 5.03 1.88
C LEU A 24 5.90 6.28 2.24
N LEU A 25 4.86 6.61 1.47
CA LEU A 25 3.96 7.72 1.77
C LEU A 25 3.23 7.49 3.10
N TRP A 26 2.75 6.28 3.37
CA TRP A 26 2.09 5.95 4.63
C TRP A 26 3.04 6.03 5.81
N VAL A 27 4.27 5.51 5.69
CA VAL A 27 5.32 5.68 6.73
C VAL A 27 5.52 7.16 7.06
N ARG A 28 5.56 8.03 6.06
CA ARG A 28 5.75 9.49 6.27
C ARG A 28 4.53 10.15 6.93
N LEU A 29 3.31 9.81 6.52
CA LEU A 29 2.08 10.33 7.11
C LEU A 29 1.92 9.90 8.58
N LEU A 30 2.28 8.65 8.88
CA LEU A 30 2.37 8.14 10.24
C LEU A 30 3.48 8.87 11.00
N TYR A 31 4.66 9.07 10.43
CA TYR A 31 5.73 9.82 11.08
C TYR A 31 5.28 11.23 11.51
N GLN A 32 4.59 11.98 10.63
CA GLN A 32 4.05 13.31 10.98
C GLN A 32 3.03 13.28 12.12
N SER A 33 2.33 12.16 12.30
CA SER A 33 1.34 12.00 13.36
C SER A 33 1.96 11.51 14.68
N PHE A 34 2.98 10.65 14.62
CA PHE A 34 3.54 9.93 15.77
C PHE A 34 4.87 10.49 16.28
N GLY A 35 5.62 11.24 15.47
CA GLY A 35 6.96 11.77 15.80
C GLY A 35 8.07 10.72 15.96
N SER A 36 7.72 9.43 16.10
CA SER A 36 8.64 8.31 16.20
C SER A 36 8.77 7.57 14.87
N THR A 37 10.00 7.51 14.35
CA THR A 37 10.33 6.81 13.10
C THR A 37 10.17 5.30 13.24
N ILE A 38 10.71 4.71 14.31
CA ILE A 38 10.74 3.24 14.49
C ILE A 38 9.33 2.68 14.60
N GLN A 39 8.49 3.26 15.45
CA GLN A 39 7.11 2.79 15.67
C GLN A 39 6.24 2.90 14.41
N SER A 40 6.43 3.97 13.63
CA SER A 40 5.69 4.18 12.39
C SER A 40 6.09 3.14 11.35
N VAL A 41 7.40 2.95 11.13
CA VAL A 41 7.91 1.99 10.14
C VAL A 41 7.50 0.56 10.48
N THR A 42 7.69 0.13 11.73
CA THR A 42 7.37 -1.25 12.14
C THR A 42 5.89 -1.57 11.95
N THR A 43 5.01 -0.63 12.28
CA THR A 43 3.56 -0.80 12.12
C THR A 43 3.15 -0.90 10.66
N VAL A 44 3.67 -0.01 9.81
CA VAL A 44 3.35 -0.06 8.37
C VAL A 44 3.82 -1.37 7.78
N VAL A 45 5.09 -1.73 7.99
CA VAL A 45 5.66 -2.96 7.43
C VAL A 45 4.91 -4.19 7.94
N ALA A 46 4.57 -4.24 9.24
CA ALA A 46 3.80 -5.35 9.80
C ALA A 46 2.38 -5.45 9.20
N ALA A 47 1.66 -4.33 9.10
CA ALA A 47 0.33 -4.30 8.49
C ALA A 47 0.38 -4.59 6.98
N TYR A 48 1.43 -4.14 6.31
CA TYR A 48 1.63 -4.36 4.87
C TYR A 48 1.93 -5.83 4.58
N MET A 49 2.90 -6.42 5.26
CA MET A 49 3.23 -7.84 5.11
C MET A 49 2.09 -8.76 5.57
N GLY A 50 1.44 -8.42 6.69
CA GLY A 50 0.27 -9.15 7.19
C GLY A 50 -0.90 -9.10 6.22
N GLY A 51 -1.20 -7.93 5.66
CA GLY A 51 -2.25 -7.79 4.66
C GLY A 51 -1.91 -8.46 3.34
N LEU A 52 -0.66 -8.37 2.84
CA LEU A 52 -0.24 -9.10 1.64
C LEU A 52 -0.45 -10.62 1.81
N GLY A 53 -0.05 -11.17 2.95
CA GLY A 53 -0.25 -12.59 3.27
C GLY A 53 -1.74 -12.97 3.37
N LEU A 54 -2.53 -12.16 4.08
CA LEU A 54 -3.97 -12.36 4.22
C LEU A 54 -4.69 -12.29 2.86
N GLY A 55 -4.31 -11.33 2.03
CA GLY A 55 -4.79 -11.14 0.67
C GLY A 55 -4.49 -12.31 -0.23
N ALA A 56 -3.22 -12.76 -0.24
CA ALA A 56 -2.81 -13.90 -1.04
C ALA A 56 -3.58 -15.17 -0.66
N TRP A 57 -3.82 -15.38 0.63
CA TRP A 57 -4.58 -16.52 1.14
C TRP A 57 -6.07 -16.45 0.79
N LEU A 58 -6.73 -15.33 1.11
CA LEU A 58 -8.17 -15.16 0.94
C LEU A 58 -8.56 -15.06 -0.54
N LEU A 59 -7.87 -14.18 -1.28
CA LEU A 59 -8.16 -13.92 -2.69
C LEU A 59 -7.59 -15.02 -3.59
N GLY A 60 -6.51 -15.70 -3.20
CA GLY A 60 -6.03 -16.89 -3.92
C GLY A 60 -7.06 -18.02 -3.90
N ARG A 61 -7.58 -18.36 -2.71
CA ARG A 61 -8.68 -19.36 -2.58
C ARG A 61 -9.93 -18.95 -3.36
N ARG A 62 -10.24 -17.65 -3.40
CA ARG A 62 -11.39 -17.14 -4.15
C ARG A 62 -11.14 -17.17 -5.65
N ALA A 63 -9.93 -16.89 -6.11
CA ALA A 63 -9.53 -16.96 -7.51
C ALA A 63 -9.63 -18.37 -8.08
N ASP A 64 -9.24 -19.38 -7.30
CA ASP A 64 -9.28 -20.79 -7.73
C ASP A 64 -10.69 -21.27 -8.06
N ARG A 65 -11.68 -20.75 -7.34
CA ARG A 65 -13.11 -21.09 -7.50
C ARG A 65 -13.88 -20.12 -8.41
N HIS A 66 -13.28 -19.00 -8.81
CA HIS A 66 -14.00 -17.98 -9.57
C HIS A 66 -14.01 -18.31 -11.08
N PRO A 67 -15.17 -18.31 -11.75
CA PRO A 67 -15.28 -18.70 -13.16
C PRO A 67 -14.60 -17.72 -14.14
N ARG A 68 -14.36 -16.48 -13.71
CA ARG A 68 -13.72 -15.41 -14.51
C ARG A 68 -12.62 -14.69 -13.72
N PRO A 69 -11.42 -15.29 -13.52
CA PRO A 69 -10.34 -14.71 -12.71
C PRO A 69 -9.83 -13.37 -13.26
N ALA A 70 -9.83 -13.18 -14.59
CA ALA A 70 -9.45 -11.90 -15.20
C ALA A 70 -10.36 -10.73 -14.79
N ALA A 71 -11.68 -10.97 -14.65
CA ALA A 71 -12.63 -9.96 -14.18
C ALA A 71 -12.50 -9.69 -12.67
N LEU A 72 -11.99 -10.65 -11.90
CA LEU A 72 -11.64 -10.43 -10.49
C LEU A 72 -10.39 -9.55 -10.39
N TYR A 73 -9.36 -9.79 -11.21
CA TYR A 73 -8.17 -8.95 -11.27
C TYR A 73 -8.49 -7.49 -11.58
N GLY A 74 -9.30 -7.23 -12.62
CA GLY A 74 -9.71 -5.85 -12.96
C GLY A 74 -10.47 -5.14 -11.84
N ARG A 75 -11.33 -5.87 -11.10
CA ARG A 75 -12.04 -5.30 -9.93
C ARG A 75 -11.09 -4.98 -8.77
N LEU A 76 -10.05 -5.79 -8.56
CA LEU A 76 -9.03 -5.52 -7.55
C LEU A 76 -8.22 -4.27 -7.90
N GLU A 77 -7.77 -4.13 -9.15
CA GLU A 77 -7.04 -2.94 -9.61
C GLU A 77 -7.88 -1.66 -9.45
N ILE A 78 -9.17 -1.70 -9.83
CA ILE A 78 -10.08 -0.56 -9.64
C ILE A 78 -10.23 -0.25 -8.15
N ALA A 79 -10.42 -1.26 -7.29
CA ALA A 79 -10.54 -1.07 -5.85
C ALA A 79 -9.27 -0.47 -5.23
N ILE A 80 -8.09 -0.91 -5.67
CA ILE A 80 -6.79 -0.36 -5.24
C ILE A 80 -6.65 1.09 -5.71
N GLY A 81 -7.00 1.41 -6.96
CA GLY A 81 -6.95 2.77 -7.49
C GLY A 81 -7.91 3.72 -6.75
N VAL A 82 -9.15 3.29 -6.50
CA VAL A 82 -10.12 4.05 -5.69
C VAL A 82 -9.60 4.24 -4.27
N PHE A 83 -9.03 3.21 -3.66
CA PHE A 83 -8.43 3.35 -2.33
C PHE A 83 -7.28 4.35 -2.34
N GLY A 84 -6.45 4.39 -3.39
CA GLY A 84 -5.39 5.38 -3.54
C GLY A 84 -5.91 6.82 -3.45
N ILE A 85 -7.02 7.12 -4.14
CA ILE A 85 -7.67 8.44 -4.14
C ILE A 85 -8.31 8.75 -2.78
N VAL A 86 -8.94 7.76 -2.16
CA VAL A 86 -9.68 7.90 -0.90
C VAL A 86 -8.76 7.86 0.33
N SER A 87 -7.52 7.36 0.18
CA SER A 87 -6.58 7.14 1.27
C SER A 87 -6.27 8.39 2.12
N PRO A 88 -6.09 9.62 1.57
CA PRO A 88 -5.84 10.80 2.40
C PRO A 88 -7.05 11.14 3.28
N ALA A 89 -8.26 10.98 2.75
CA ALA A 89 -9.49 11.23 3.50
C ALA A 89 -9.70 10.19 4.62
N VAL A 90 -9.43 8.91 4.35
CA VAL A 90 -9.53 7.83 5.35
C VAL A 90 -8.52 8.03 6.48
N LEU A 91 -7.28 8.40 6.14
CA LEU A 91 -6.26 8.71 7.14
C LEU A 91 -6.61 9.96 7.95
N GLY A 92 -7.20 10.98 7.31
CA GLY A 92 -7.72 12.17 7.98
C GLY A 92 -8.85 11.84 8.97
N LEU A 93 -9.79 10.98 8.58
CA LEU A 93 -10.88 10.50 9.44
C LEU A 93 -10.36 9.65 10.60
N ALA A 94 -9.43 8.74 10.34
CA ALA A 94 -8.78 7.94 11.38
C ALA A 94 -8.04 8.81 12.40
N ARG A 95 -7.38 9.88 11.94
CA ARG A 95 -6.78 10.89 12.82
C ARG A 95 -7.84 11.60 13.66
N HIS A 96 -8.97 12.00 13.07
CA HIS A 96 -10.06 12.66 13.80
C HIS A 96 -10.65 11.75 14.89
N ALA A 97 -10.94 10.49 14.53
CA ALA A 97 -11.43 9.48 15.46
C ALA A 97 -10.43 9.21 16.59
N TYR A 98 -9.13 9.14 16.26
CA TYR A 98 -8.08 9.01 17.26
C TYR A 98 -8.05 10.19 18.23
N VAL A 99 -8.05 11.43 17.74
CA VAL A 99 -7.99 12.62 18.62
C VAL A 99 -9.19 12.68 19.55
N GLY A 100 -10.40 12.36 19.06
CA GLY A 100 -11.61 12.33 19.87
C GLY A 100 -11.59 11.24 20.96
N ALA A 101 -11.13 10.04 20.62
CA ALA A 101 -11.06 8.92 21.57
C ALA A 101 -9.85 9.02 22.53
N ALA A 102 -8.72 9.55 22.08
CA ALA A 102 -7.51 9.72 22.88
C ALA A 102 -7.69 10.76 23.99
N ALA A 103 -8.54 11.78 23.76
CA ALA A 103 -8.90 12.74 24.79
C ALA A 103 -9.56 12.08 26.02
N ALA A 104 -10.35 11.02 25.81
CA ALA A 104 -10.98 10.25 26.89
C ALA A 104 -10.01 9.27 27.58
N LEU A 105 -8.96 8.82 26.90
CA LEU A 105 -7.99 7.82 27.39
C LEU A 105 -6.73 8.42 28.03
N GLY A 106 -6.59 9.75 28.01
CA GLY A 106 -5.37 10.46 28.42
C GLY A 106 -4.27 10.37 27.35
N ALA A 107 -3.73 11.52 26.95
CA ALA A 107 -2.66 11.59 25.95
C ALA A 107 -1.40 10.86 26.46
N GLY A 108 -0.88 9.92 25.66
CA GLY A 108 0.34 9.17 26.00
C GLY A 108 0.11 7.89 26.81
N SER A 109 -1.14 7.55 27.16
CA SER A 109 -1.45 6.27 27.79
C SER A 109 -1.20 5.09 26.84
N LEU A 110 -0.88 3.91 27.38
CA LEU A 110 -0.73 2.67 26.60
C LEU A 110 -1.98 2.37 25.76
N GLY A 111 -3.17 2.67 26.29
CA GLY A 111 -4.44 2.52 25.59
C GLY A 111 -4.59 3.45 24.39
N SER A 112 -4.18 4.71 24.52
CA SER A 112 -4.15 5.64 23.38
C SER A 112 -3.17 5.17 22.29
N LEU A 113 -2.02 4.62 22.70
CA LEU A 113 -1.01 4.08 21.78
C LEU A 113 -1.56 2.87 21.01
N ALA A 114 -2.14 1.90 21.72
CA ALA A 114 -2.73 0.69 21.14
C ALA A 114 -3.89 1.01 20.19
N LEU A 115 -4.78 1.94 20.54
CA LEU A 115 -5.86 2.40 19.68
C LEU A 115 -5.33 3.02 18.38
N ARG A 116 -4.29 3.85 18.48
CA ARG A 116 -3.67 4.50 17.32
C ARG A 116 -3.03 3.49 16.37
N PHE A 117 -2.28 2.52 16.90
CA PHE A 117 -1.72 1.43 16.11
C PHE A 117 -2.79 0.56 15.48
N GLY A 118 -3.84 0.21 16.23
CA GLY A 118 -4.97 -0.57 15.73
C GLY A 118 -5.68 0.10 14.58
N LEU A 119 -5.98 1.41 14.70
CA LEU A 119 -6.61 2.19 13.63
C LEU A 119 -5.71 2.29 12.39
N ALA A 120 -4.42 2.60 12.57
CA ALA A 120 -3.48 2.67 11.46
C ALA A 120 -3.35 1.32 10.74
N ALA A 121 -3.15 0.24 11.49
CA ALA A 121 -3.06 -1.10 10.95
C ALA A 121 -4.35 -1.48 10.20
N LEU A 122 -5.53 -1.17 10.74
CA LEU A 122 -6.82 -1.47 10.10
C LEU A 122 -6.99 -0.73 8.78
N VAL A 123 -6.65 0.56 8.74
CA VAL A 123 -6.70 1.37 7.51
C VAL A 123 -5.77 0.81 6.45
N LEU A 124 -4.58 0.38 6.85
CA LEU A 124 -3.58 -0.20 5.95
C LEU A 124 -3.91 -1.62 5.52
N LEU A 125 -4.61 -2.40 6.35
CA LEU A 125 -4.88 -3.80 6.08
C LEU A 125 -5.78 -3.99 4.84
N VAL A 126 -6.75 -3.09 4.64
CA VAL A 126 -7.68 -3.16 3.50
C VAL A 126 -6.94 -3.11 2.15
N PRO A 127 -6.17 -2.04 1.83
CA PRO A 127 -5.47 -1.97 0.55
C PRO A 127 -4.40 -3.05 0.41
N THR A 128 -3.69 -3.39 1.47
CA THR A 128 -2.59 -4.38 1.40
C THR A 128 -3.13 -5.79 1.21
N THR A 129 -4.32 -6.10 1.74
CA THR A 129 -5.07 -7.33 1.43
C THR A 129 -5.49 -7.38 -0.03
N LEU A 130 -5.98 -6.27 -0.59
CA LEU A 130 -6.33 -6.21 -2.01
C LEU A 130 -5.09 -6.41 -2.90
N MET A 131 -3.98 -5.75 -2.55
CA MET A 131 -2.69 -5.86 -3.25
C MET A 131 -2.13 -7.28 -3.18
N GLY A 132 -2.20 -7.95 -2.02
CA GLY A 132 -1.72 -9.32 -1.84
C GLY A 132 -2.44 -10.34 -2.72
N GLY A 133 -3.70 -10.07 -3.07
CA GLY A 133 -4.48 -10.93 -3.96
C GLY A 133 -4.17 -10.77 -5.45
N THR A 134 -3.51 -9.70 -5.87
CA THR A 134 -3.29 -9.40 -7.29
C THR A 134 -2.49 -10.50 -8.00
N LEU A 135 -1.40 -10.96 -7.38
CA LEU A 135 -0.51 -11.99 -7.90
C LEU A 135 -1.17 -13.37 -8.08
N PRO A 136 -1.83 -13.97 -7.07
CA PRO A 136 -2.51 -15.26 -7.26
C PRO A 136 -3.70 -15.17 -8.22
N VAL A 137 -4.44 -14.05 -8.24
CA VAL A 137 -5.56 -13.86 -9.16
C VAL A 137 -5.06 -13.72 -10.61
N LEU A 138 -4.00 -12.95 -10.83
CA LEU A 138 -3.44 -12.71 -12.16
C LEU A 138 -2.79 -13.98 -12.74
N THR A 139 -2.00 -14.69 -11.92
CA THR A 139 -1.42 -15.98 -12.34
C THR A 139 -2.51 -16.97 -12.72
N ARG A 140 -3.56 -17.11 -11.90
CA ARG A 140 -4.73 -17.95 -12.23
C ARG A 140 -5.43 -17.50 -13.52
N ALA A 141 -5.52 -16.19 -13.78
CA ALA A 141 -6.11 -15.66 -15.00
C ALA A 141 -5.29 -15.95 -16.27
N LEU A 142 -3.96 -16.03 -16.15
CA LEU A 142 -3.06 -16.28 -17.28
C LEU A 142 -2.83 -17.76 -17.56
N THR A 143 -2.87 -18.62 -16.53
CA THR A 143 -2.46 -20.02 -16.64
C THR A 143 -3.59 -21.02 -16.50
N GLY A 144 -4.76 -20.58 -16.01
CA GLY A 144 -5.88 -21.49 -15.76
C GLY A 144 -5.46 -22.65 -14.86
N THR A 145 -5.66 -23.88 -15.33
CA THR A 145 -5.30 -25.13 -14.62
C THR A 145 -3.91 -25.67 -14.96
N ASP A 146 -3.15 -25.06 -15.89
CA ASP A 146 -1.82 -25.53 -16.28
C ASP A 146 -0.76 -25.19 -15.20
N ARG A 147 -0.29 -26.24 -14.52
CA ARG A 147 0.72 -26.13 -13.45
C ARG A 147 2.12 -25.78 -13.97
N ALA A 148 2.50 -26.19 -15.18
CA ALA A 148 3.81 -25.88 -15.74
C ALA A 148 3.86 -24.41 -16.17
N ALA A 149 2.79 -23.92 -16.79
CA ALA A 149 2.63 -22.49 -17.06
C ALA A 149 2.59 -21.67 -15.77
N LEU A 150 1.87 -22.13 -14.73
CA LEU A 150 1.79 -21.45 -13.43
C LEU A 150 3.17 -21.15 -12.85
N LYS A 151 4.04 -22.17 -12.73
CA LYS A 151 5.40 -21.98 -12.17
C LYS A 151 6.20 -20.92 -12.93
N ARG A 152 6.14 -20.96 -14.27
CA ARG A 152 6.86 -20.03 -15.14
C ARG A 152 6.33 -18.60 -15.03
N TRP A 153 5.01 -18.42 -15.02
CA TRP A 153 4.38 -17.10 -14.95
C TRP A 153 4.46 -16.49 -13.56
N LEU A 154 4.35 -17.30 -12.51
CA LEU A 154 4.52 -16.88 -11.12
C LEU A 154 5.89 -16.23 -10.90
N GLY A 155 6.97 -16.90 -11.32
CA GLY A 155 8.33 -16.37 -11.19
C GLY A 155 8.55 -15.09 -11.99
N ARG A 156 8.04 -15.02 -13.23
CA ARG A 156 8.17 -13.82 -14.08
C ARG A 156 7.41 -12.62 -13.51
N LEU A 157 6.16 -12.84 -13.08
CA LEU A 157 5.35 -11.77 -12.50
C LEU A 157 5.94 -11.30 -11.18
N TYR A 158 6.38 -12.22 -10.32
CA TYR A 158 7.05 -11.86 -9.06
C TYR A 158 8.31 -11.03 -9.32
N ALA A 159 9.17 -11.44 -10.26
CA ALA A 159 10.35 -10.67 -10.64
C ALA A 159 10.01 -9.26 -11.16
N LEU A 160 8.99 -9.14 -12.03
CA LEU A 160 8.54 -7.85 -12.54
C LEU A 160 7.98 -6.94 -11.45
N ASN A 161 7.22 -7.50 -10.51
CA ASN A 161 6.66 -6.74 -9.39
C ASN A 161 7.75 -6.26 -8.44
N THR A 162 8.73 -7.11 -8.13
CA THR A 162 9.91 -6.72 -7.34
C THR A 162 10.74 -5.65 -8.06
N LEU A 163 10.94 -5.76 -9.38
CA LEU A 163 11.62 -4.70 -10.14
C LEU A 163 10.83 -3.38 -10.10
N GLY A 164 9.51 -3.45 -10.27
CA GLY A 164 8.63 -2.30 -10.12
C GLY A 164 8.75 -1.68 -8.73
N ALA A 165 8.71 -2.51 -7.68
CA ALA A 165 8.87 -2.10 -6.29
C ALA A 165 10.21 -1.40 -6.02
N VAL A 166 11.33 -1.93 -6.55
CA VAL A 166 12.65 -1.29 -6.44
C VAL A 166 12.65 0.08 -7.13
N VAL A 167 12.11 0.17 -8.35
CA VAL A 167 12.00 1.43 -9.09
C VAL A 167 11.08 2.41 -8.35
N GLY A 168 9.95 1.95 -7.84
CA GLY A 168 9.00 2.76 -7.07
C GLY A 168 9.59 3.28 -5.77
N ALA A 169 10.32 2.44 -5.02
CA ALA A 169 11.01 2.85 -3.80
C ALA A 169 12.10 3.90 -4.08
N ALA A 170 12.88 3.71 -5.15
CA ALA A 170 13.87 4.69 -5.58
C ALA A 170 13.21 6.02 -6.00
N LEU A 171 12.17 5.96 -6.84
CA LEU A 171 11.44 7.16 -7.26
C LEU A 171 10.76 7.88 -6.09
N ALA A 172 10.15 7.15 -5.17
CA ALA A 172 9.55 7.74 -3.98
C ALA A 172 10.60 8.40 -3.08
N GLY A 173 11.69 7.68 -2.77
CA GLY A 173 12.76 8.12 -1.90
C GLY A 173 13.51 9.34 -2.42
N PHE A 174 13.86 9.34 -3.71
CA PHE A 174 14.76 10.34 -4.31
C PHE A 174 14.04 11.40 -5.13
N VAL A 175 12.88 11.13 -5.72
CA VAL A 175 12.22 12.10 -6.62
C VAL A 175 10.96 12.66 -5.99
N LEU A 176 10.05 11.79 -5.56
CA LEU A 176 8.71 12.19 -5.14
C LEU A 176 8.74 12.97 -3.83
N ILE A 177 9.51 12.51 -2.84
CA ILE A 177 9.66 13.20 -1.56
C ILE A 177 10.35 14.57 -1.74
N GLU A 178 11.34 14.65 -2.63
CA GLU A 178 12.11 15.88 -2.86
C GLU A 178 11.33 16.92 -3.69
N HIS A 179 10.59 16.50 -4.72
CA HIS A 179 9.91 17.41 -5.65
C HIS A 179 8.47 17.73 -5.26
N VAL A 180 7.72 16.70 -4.85
CA VAL A 180 6.32 16.90 -4.46
C VAL A 180 6.30 17.54 -3.09
N GLY A 181 7.19 17.12 -2.18
CA GLY A 181 7.14 17.49 -0.77
C GLY A 181 5.80 17.07 -0.16
N ILE A 182 5.73 16.82 1.13
CA ILE A 182 4.42 16.90 1.79
C ILE A 182 4.13 18.39 1.93
N ARG A 183 3.78 19.03 0.80
CA ARG A 183 3.40 20.44 0.75
C ARG A 183 2.08 20.60 1.48
N ALA A 184 2.17 20.97 2.74
CA ALA A 184 1.28 21.97 3.30
C ALA A 184 2.10 23.29 3.40
N PRO A 185 1.92 24.28 2.50
CA PRO A 185 2.33 25.66 2.73
C PRO A 185 1.16 26.49 3.33
N PRO A 186 1.41 27.67 3.94
CA PRO A 186 2.55 28.53 3.71
C PRO A 186 3.47 28.69 4.92
N CYS A 187 4.76 28.76 4.61
CA CYS A 187 5.66 29.69 5.29
C CYS A 187 4.95 31.04 5.38
N SER A 188 4.42 31.37 6.56
CA SER A 188 4.10 32.74 6.87
C SER A 188 5.43 33.49 6.90
N THR A 189 5.57 34.39 5.94
CA THR A 189 6.59 35.42 5.90
C THR A 189 6.82 36.00 7.29
N ARG A 190 8.01 35.76 7.88
CA ARG A 190 8.90 36.76 8.51
C ARG A 190 9.90 36.13 9.49
N SER A 191 10.96 35.50 8.98
CA SER A 191 12.31 35.59 9.57
C SER A 191 13.36 35.05 8.58
N PRO A 192 14.54 35.70 8.47
CA PRO A 192 15.66 35.12 7.72
C PRO A 192 16.39 34.15 8.66
N GLY A 193 16.14 32.87 8.52
CA GLY A 193 16.85 31.82 9.25
C GLY A 193 16.99 30.57 8.39
N PRO A 194 18.21 30.02 8.18
CA PRO A 194 18.39 28.83 7.39
C PRO A 194 18.22 27.61 8.30
N ALA A 195 17.09 26.91 8.18
CA ALA A 195 16.95 25.46 8.41
C ALA A 195 15.47 25.10 8.56
N CYS A 196 14.85 24.68 7.46
CA CYS A 196 13.80 23.68 7.53
C CYS A 196 14.48 22.31 7.45
N TRP A 197 14.55 21.62 8.58
CA TRP A 197 14.70 20.16 8.64
C TRP A 197 13.52 19.61 9.45
#